data_AF-A0A4Q5RI83-F1
#
_entry.id   AF-A0A4Q5RI83-F1
#
_cell.length_a   1.000
_cell.length_b   1.000
_cell.length_c   1.000
_cell.angle_alpha   90.00
_cell.angle_beta   90.00
_cell.angle_gamma   90.00
#
_symmetry.space_group_name_H-M   'P 1'
#
loop_
_entity.id
_entity.type
_entity.pdbx_description
1 polymer ?
#
loop_
_entity_poly.entity_id
_entity_poly.type
_entity_poly.pdbx_seq_one_letter_code
_entity_poly.pdbx_strand_id
1 'polypeptide(L)'
;MKHLLTKWFRKSYNKITGSIAFYPAVIAIGFLLLSWLMLELDFSEIGKHIKSNYHLIRLRDATTARTIASTTVTGIISLAVFSFSMVMILLNQAASQLSNRTLENMISNRFQQIVLGFYIGTIVYALFLLSTIRDIDSGIYVPALSIYLLLLLTVGDIFLFIYFLHY
;
A
#
# COMPACT_ATOMS: atom_id res chain seq x y z
N MET A 1 -13.69 -22.19 32.17
CA MET A 1 -13.52 -22.07 30.69
C MET A 1 -13.42 -20.63 30.18
N LYS A 2 -14.33 -19.69 30.51
CA LYS A 2 -14.31 -18.30 30.00
C LYS A 2 -13.01 -17.52 30.27
N HIS A 3 -12.35 -17.74 31.41
CA HIS A 3 -11.11 -17.05 31.80
C HIS A 3 -9.84 -17.55 31.08
N LEU A 4 -9.85 -18.79 30.57
CA LEU A 4 -8.74 -19.33 29.77
C LEU A 4 -8.82 -18.83 28.33
N LEU A 5 -10.05 -18.72 27.79
CA LEU A 5 -10.32 -18.15 26.47
C LEU A 5 -9.89 -16.67 26.39
N THR A 6 -10.20 -15.85 27.39
CA THR A 6 -9.79 -14.43 27.39
C THR A 6 -8.27 -14.24 27.55
N LYS A 7 -7.59 -15.10 28.34
CA LYS A 7 -6.13 -15.09 28.43
C LYS A 7 -5.47 -15.53 27.12
N TRP A 8 -6.01 -16.55 26.45
CA TRP A 8 -5.52 -17.01 25.16
C TRP A 8 -5.74 -15.94 24.08
N PHE A 9 -6.92 -15.33 24.03
CA PHE A 9 -7.23 -14.23 23.11
C PHE A 9 -6.31 -13.03 23.34
N ARG A 10 -6.07 -12.62 24.59
CA ARG A 10 -5.18 -11.50 24.92
C ARG A 10 -3.70 -11.80 24.63
N LYS A 11 -3.26 -13.05 24.82
CA LYS A 11 -1.89 -13.48 24.52
C LYS A 11 -1.65 -13.64 23.02
N SER A 12 -2.62 -14.16 22.26
CA SER A 12 -2.59 -14.17 20.81
C SER A 12 -2.69 -12.76 20.23
N TYR A 13 -3.58 -11.92 20.76
CA TYR A 13 -3.70 -10.51 20.38
C TYR A 13 -2.36 -9.79 20.56
N ASN A 14 -1.73 -9.86 21.73
CA ASN A 14 -0.43 -9.21 21.96
C ASN A 14 0.70 -9.77 21.09
N LYS A 15 0.67 -11.07 20.74
CA LYS A 15 1.66 -11.70 19.85
C LYS A 15 1.45 -11.33 18.39
N ILE A 16 0.20 -11.12 17.98
CA ILE A 16 -0.20 -10.70 16.64
C ILE A 16 0.04 -9.20 16.48
N THR A 17 -0.43 -8.35 17.39
CA THR A 17 -0.23 -6.89 17.33
C THR A 17 1.20 -6.46 17.63
N GLY A 18 2.00 -7.34 18.27
CA GLY A 18 3.44 -7.15 18.45
C GLY A 18 4.28 -7.58 17.23
N SER A 19 3.65 -8.16 16.19
CA SER A 19 4.34 -8.55 14.96
C SER A 19 4.57 -7.34 14.07
N ILE A 20 5.77 -7.24 13.52
CA ILE A 20 6.18 -6.21 12.55
C ILE A 20 5.26 -6.21 11.32
N ALA A 21 4.72 -7.37 10.95
CA ALA A 21 3.88 -7.54 9.76
C ALA A 21 2.39 -7.23 9.97
N PHE A 22 1.92 -7.05 11.23
CA PHE A 22 0.49 -6.93 11.49
C PHE A 22 -0.12 -5.65 10.94
N TYR A 23 0.43 -4.49 11.28
CA TYR A 23 -0.06 -3.20 10.75
C TYR A 23 0.07 -3.12 9.23
N PRO A 24 1.20 -3.52 8.60
CA PRO A 24 1.27 -3.57 7.15
C PRO A 24 0.19 -4.44 6.51
N ALA A 25 -0.08 -5.61 7.07
CA ALA A 25 -1.12 -6.51 6.55
C ALA A 25 -2.52 -5.90 6.67
N VAL A 26 -2.84 -5.26 7.80
CA VAL A 26 -4.13 -4.59 8.00
C VAL A 26 -4.31 -3.43 7.01
N ILE A 27 -3.27 -2.61 6.82
CA ILE A 27 -3.30 -1.50 5.86
C ILE A 27 -3.46 -2.04 4.43
N ALA A 28 -2.74 -3.09 4.07
CA ALA A 28 -2.85 -3.74 2.76
C ALA A 28 -4.26 -4.28 2.48
N ILE A 29 -4.92 -4.88 3.47
CA ILE A 29 -6.32 -5.29 3.37
C ILE A 29 -7.23 -4.07 3.14
N GLY A 30 -6.97 -2.95 3.83
CA GLY A 30 -7.69 -1.69 3.61
C GLY A 30 -7.55 -1.18 2.17
N PHE A 31 -6.35 -1.25 1.58
CA PHE A 31 -6.12 -0.88 0.19
C PHE A 31 -6.75 -1.85 -0.81
N LEU A 32 -6.82 -3.14 -0.48
CA LEU A 32 -7.55 -4.13 -1.29
C LEU A 32 -9.06 -3.83 -1.31
N LEU A 33 -9.63 -3.47 -0.16
CA LEU A 33 -11.04 -3.03 -0.11
C LEU A 33 -11.24 -1.72 -0.87
N LEU A 34 -10.30 -0.77 -0.73
CA LEU A 34 -10.33 0.49 -1.46
C LEU A 34 -10.24 0.29 -2.98
N SER A 35 -9.41 -0.64 -3.45
CA SER A 35 -9.30 -0.94 -4.88
C SER A 35 -10.59 -1.56 -5.42
N TRP A 36 -11.18 -2.50 -4.69
CA TRP A 36 -12.47 -3.08 -5.05
C TRP A 36 -13.59 -2.02 -5.11
N LEU A 37 -13.70 -1.18 -4.09
CA LEU A 37 -14.69 -0.09 -4.06
C LEU A 37 -14.49 0.92 -5.20
N MET A 38 -13.24 1.29 -5.48
CA MET A 38 -12.96 2.24 -6.57
C MET A 38 -13.27 1.66 -7.94
N LEU A 39 -13.00 0.38 -8.17
CA LEU A 39 -13.37 -0.27 -9.43
C LEU A 39 -14.89 -0.33 -9.60
N GLU A 40 -15.64 -0.65 -8.55
CA GLU A 40 -17.11 -0.63 -8.58
C GLU A 40 -17.63 0.77 -8.90
N LEU A 41 -17.05 1.80 -8.28
CA LEU A 41 -17.38 3.20 -8.58
C LEU A 41 -17.03 3.58 -10.02
N ASP A 42 -15.89 3.16 -10.54
CA ASP A 42 -15.42 3.50 -11.89
C ASP A 42 -16.34 2.95 -12.98
N PHE A 43 -16.86 1.75 -12.79
CA PHE A 43 -17.76 1.08 -13.74
C PHE A 43 -19.24 1.36 -13.48
N SER A 44 -19.60 1.95 -12.34
CA SER A 44 -20.95 2.43 -12.05
C SER A 44 -21.41 3.54 -12.99
N GLU A 45 -22.72 3.78 -13.05
CA GLU A 45 -23.32 4.90 -13.79
C GLU A 45 -22.79 6.26 -13.31
N ILE A 46 -22.50 6.40 -12.02
CA ILE A 46 -21.92 7.61 -11.44
C ILE A 46 -20.51 7.85 -11.99
N GLY A 47 -19.67 6.80 -12.01
CA GLY A 47 -18.32 6.88 -12.55
C GLY A 47 -18.32 7.23 -14.04
N LYS A 48 -19.24 6.66 -14.82
CA LYS A 48 -19.43 7.00 -16.24
C LYS A 48 -19.81 8.48 -16.41
N HIS A 49 -20.71 9.01 -15.59
CA HIS A 49 -21.14 10.40 -15.64
C HIS A 49 -20.02 11.39 -15.24
N ILE A 50 -19.19 11.04 -14.26
CA ILE A 50 -18.01 11.84 -13.91
C ILE A 50 -17.03 11.88 -15.09
N LYS A 51 -16.75 10.71 -15.70
CA LYS A 51 -15.85 10.61 -16.85
C LYS A 51 -16.38 11.31 -18.11
N SER A 52 -17.69 11.44 -18.30
CA SER A 52 -18.27 12.19 -19.42
C SER A 52 -18.14 13.70 -19.26
N ASN A 53 -18.25 14.20 -18.02
CA ASN A 53 -18.26 15.64 -17.74
C ASN A 53 -16.86 16.25 -17.67
N TYR A 54 -15.85 15.47 -17.30
CA TYR A 54 -14.46 15.94 -17.17
C TYR A 54 -13.57 15.28 -18.22
N HIS A 55 -13.35 15.97 -19.35
CA HIS A 55 -12.48 15.49 -20.43
C HIS A 55 -11.05 15.15 -19.97
N LEU A 56 -10.55 15.84 -18.93
CA LEU A 56 -9.22 15.61 -18.36
C LEU A 56 -9.07 14.24 -17.68
N ILE A 57 -10.17 13.65 -17.20
CA ILE A 57 -10.20 12.40 -16.44
C ILE A 57 -10.39 11.19 -17.38
N ARG A 58 -10.61 11.44 -18.68
CA ARG A 58 -10.85 10.38 -19.65
C ARG A 58 -9.52 9.76 -20.10
N LEU A 59 -9.12 8.69 -19.44
CA LEU A 59 -7.99 7.87 -19.88
C LEU A 59 -8.44 7.00 -21.07
N ARG A 60 -7.93 7.30 -22.27
CA ARG A 60 -8.37 6.66 -23.54
C ARG A 60 -7.44 5.55 -24.01
N ASP A 61 -6.45 5.16 -23.22
CA ASP A 61 -5.44 4.18 -23.60
C ASP A 61 -5.20 3.18 -22.46
N ALA A 62 -5.52 1.91 -22.71
CA ALA A 62 -5.26 0.81 -21.79
C ALA A 62 -3.76 0.58 -21.59
N THR A 63 -2.94 0.86 -22.59
CA THR A 63 -1.48 0.71 -22.51
C THR A 63 -0.92 1.69 -21.49
N THR A 64 -1.27 2.97 -21.59
CA THR A 64 -0.89 4.00 -20.62
C THR A 64 -1.32 3.62 -19.19
N ALA A 65 -2.56 3.13 -19.01
CA ALA A 65 -3.05 2.69 -17.70
C ALA A 65 -2.21 1.54 -17.12
N ARG A 66 -1.92 0.50 -17.92
CA ARG A 66 -1.08 -0.63 -17.51
C ARG A 66 0.35 -0.19 -17.21
N THR A 67 0.91 0.71 -18.01
CA THR A 67 2.25 1.27 -17.77
C THR A 67 2.30 2.05 -16.47
N ILE A 68 1.34 2.93 -16.19
CA ILE A 68 1.28 3.67 -14.92
C ILE A 68 1.23 2.69 -13.74
N ALA A 69 0.36 1.69 -13.80
CA ALA A 69 0.20 0.74 -12.72
C ALA A 69 1.44 -0.15 -12.53
N SER A 70 2.03 -0.67 -13.61
CA SER A 70 3.23 -1.52 -13.54
C SER A 70 4.50 -0.76 -13.13
N THR A 71 4.68 0.47 -13.61
CA THR A 71 5.74 1.38 -13.17
C THR A 71 5.57 1.73 -11.70
N THR A 72 4.34 1.96 -11.24
CA THR A 72 4.06 2.20 -9.81
C THR A 72 4.43 0.99 -8.97
N VAL A 73 4.01 -0.22 -9.33
CA VAL A 73 4.38 -1.45 -8.60
C VAL A 73 5.89 -1.57 -8.48
N THR A 74 6.61 -1.44 -9.60
CA THR A 74 8.08 -1.55 -9.61
C THR A 74 8.75 -0.44 -8.79
N GLY A 75 8.27 0.80 -8.90
CA GLY A 75 8.80 1.95 -8.17
C GLY A 75 8.60 1.83 -6.65
N ILE A 76 7.40 1.46 -6.22
CA ILE A 76 7.08 1.31 -4.79
C ILE A 76 7.77 0.09 -4.19
N ILE A 77 7.93 -1.02 -4.93
CA ILE A 77 8.78 -2.15 -4.48
C ILE A 77 10.22 -1.68 -4.25
N SER A 78 10.76 -0.86 -5.16
CA SER A 78 12.11 -0.32 -5.01
C SER A 78 12.24 0.57 -3.77
N LEU A 79 11.26 1.46 -3.53
CA LEU A 79 11.21 2.29 -2.31
C LEU A 79 11.09 1.43 -1.04
N ALA A 80 10.30 0.36 -1.06
CA ALA A 80 10.15 -0.55 0.07
C ALA A 80 11.46 -1.30 0.38
N VAL A 81 12.12 -1.85 -0.64
CA VAL A 81 13.43 -2.53 -0.49
C VAL A 81 14.48 -1.56 0.04
N PHE A 82 14.53 -0.34 -0.50
CA PHE A 82 15.45 0.68 -0.04
C PHE A 82 15.18 1.08 1.42
N SER A 83 13.92 1.34 1.77
CA SER A 83 13.53 1.71 3.14
C SER A 83 13.88 0.62 4.14
N PHE A 84 13.60 -0.65 3.82
CA PHE A 84 13.95 -1.79 4.68
C PHE A 84 15.46 -1.94 4.83
N SER A 85 16.22 -1.77 3.74
CA SER A 85 17.68 -1.80 3.77
C SER A 85 18.25 -0.72 4.69
N MET A 86 17.69 0.50 4.63
CA MET A 86 18.09 1.60 5.51
C MET A 86 17.79 1.27 6.99
N VAL A 87 16.60 0.75 7.32
CA VAL A 87 16.30 0.30 8.69
C VAL A 87 17.32 -0.74 9.15
N MET A 88 17.61 -1.75 8.33
CA MET A 88 18.56 -2.81 8.70
C MET A 88 19.99 -2.29 8.89
N ILE A 89 20.44 -1.32 8.09
CA ILE A 89 21.75 -0.67 8.26
C ILE A 89 21.79 0.07 9.60
N LEU A 90 20.75 0.87 9.91
CA LEU A 90 20.65 1.59 11.18
C LEU A 90 20.63 0.63 12.37
N LEU A 91 19.92 -0.49 12.27
CA LEU A 91 19.89 -1.52 13.31
C LEU A 91 21.24 -2.19 13.51
N ASN A 92 21.96 -2.52 12.43
CA ASN A 92 23.30 -3.10 12.53
C ASN A 92 24.29 -2.10 13.17
N GLN A 93 24.19 -0.82 12.81
CA GLN A 93 25.02 0.25 13.40
C GLN A 93 24.66 0.54 14.86
N ALA A 94 23.38 0.44 15.21
CA ALA A 94 22.93 0.49 16.59
C ALA A 94 23.41 -0.74 17.36
N ALA A 95 23.38 -1.94 16.77
CA ALA A 95 23.75 -3.17 17.46
C ALA A 95 25.25 -3.24 17.78
N SER A 96 26.07 -2.57 16.97
CA SER A 96 27.51 -2.42 17.24
C SER A 96 27.83 -1.34 18.29
N GLN A 97 26.90 -0.44 18.60
CA GLN A 97 27.12 0.73 19.49
C GLN A 97 26.23 0.77 20.75
N LEU A 98 25.10 0.07 20.78
CA LEU A 98 24.06 0.11 21.83
C LEU A 98 23.79 -1.29 22.42
N SER A 99 23.35 -1.32 23.68
CA SER A 99 22.95 -2.56 24.37
C SER A 99 21.65 -3.17 23.78
N ASN A 100 21.51 -4.51 23.85
CA ASN A 100 20.40 -5.31 23.30
C ASN A 100 18.98 -4.78 23.59
N ARG A 101 18.73 -4.13 24.73
CA ARG A 101 17.39 -3.65 25.12
C ARG A 101 16.91 -2.43 24.33
N THR A 102 17.83 -1.68 23.69
CA THR A 102 17.49 -0.51 22.86
C THR A 102 17.15 -0.89 21.42
N LEU A 103 17.68 -2.02 20.94
CA LEU A 103 17.48 -2.54 19.59
C LEU A 103 16.05 -3.02 19.36
N GLU A 104 15.47 -3.70 20.34
CA GLU A 104 14.10 -4.24 20.24
C GLU A 104 13.05 -3.14 20.07
N ASN A 105 13.27 -1.96 20.66
CA ASN A 105 12.34 -0.83 20.56
C ASN A 105 12.41 -0.10 19.20
N MET A 106 13.53 -0.17 18.47
CA MET A 106 13.64 0.41 17.12
C MET A 106 12.92 -0.43 16.06
N ILE A 107 12.98 -1.77 16.18
CA ILE A 107 12.38 -2.71 15.21
C ILE A 107 10.84 -2.67 15.26
N SER A 108 10.25 -2.37 16.42
CA SER A 108 8.79 -2.33 16.62
C SER A 108 8.20 -0.93 16.47
N ASN A 109 8.89 -0.03 15.77
CA ASN A 109 8.38 1.32 15.60
C ASN A 109 7.13 1.33 14.70
N ARG A 110 6.01 1.77 15.27
CA ARG A 110 4.72 1.87 14.58
C ARG A 110 4.78 2.74 13.33
N PHE A 111 5.62 3.78 13.33
CA PHE A 111 5.77 4.65 12.17
C PHE A 111 6.34 3.90 10.96
N GLN A 112 7.41 3.12 11.14
CA GLN A 112 8.00 2.30 10.08
C GLN A 112 7.01 1.26 9.55
N GLN A 113 6.23 0.66 10.45
CA GLN A 113 5.18 -0.31 10.09
C GLN A 113 4.05 0.34 9.28
N ILE A 114 3.67 1.59 9.59
CA ILE A 114 2.67 2.33 8.81
C ILE A 114 3.20 2.65 7.42
N VAL A 115 4.43 3.19 7.31
CA VAL A 115 5.07 3.50 6.02
C VAL A 115 5.14 2.26 5.13
N LEU A 116 5.60 1.13 5.69
CA LEU A 116 5.64 -0.14 4.97
C LEU A 116 4.24 -0.63 4.57
N GLY A 117 3.25 -0.43 5.43
CA GLY A 117 1.86 -0.75 5.12
C GLY A 117 1.30 0.05 3.96
N PHE A 118 1.62 1.34 3.86
CA PHE A 118 1.25 2.17 2.72
C PHE A 118 1.89 1.68 1.44
N TYR A 119 3.20 1.39 1.42
CA TYR A 119 3.87 0.84 0.24
C TYR A 119 3.23 -0.47 -0.24
N ILE A 120 3.02 -1.42 0.68
CA ILE A 120 2.39 -2.71 0.35
C ILE A 120 0.95 -2.48 -0.11
N GLY A 121 0.22 -1.58 0.54
CA GLY A 121 -1.14 -1.21 0.16
C GLY A 121 -1.21 -0.66 -1.26
N THR A 122 -0.37 0.29 -1.62
CA THR A 122 -0.30 0.86 -2.97
C THR A 122 0.06 -0.20 -4.01
N ILE A 123 0.99 -1.11 -3.69
CA ILE A 123 1.31 -2.25 -4.57
C ILE A 123 0.08 -3.14 -4.78
N VAL A 124 -0.62 -3.51 -3.71
CA VAL A 124 -1.83 -4.35 -3.78
C VAL A 124 -2.92 -3.66 -4.60
N TYR A 125 -3.14 -2.37 -4.38
CA TYR A 125 -4.07 -1.56 -5.16
C TYR A 125 -3.72 -1.59 -6.65
N ALA A 126 -2.45 -1.31 -7.00
CA ALA A 126 -1.98 -1.30 -8.37
C ALA A 126 -2.09 -2.67 -9.07
N LEU A 127 -1.76 -3.76 -8.38
CA LEU A 127 -1.90 -5.12 -8.90
C LEU A 127 -3.36 -5.49 -9.15
N PHE A 128 -4.27 -5.09 -8.27
CA PHE A 128 -5.69 -5.33 -8.46
C PHE A 128 -6.24 -4.57 -9.66
N LEU A 129 -5.81 -3.31 -9.85
CA LEU A 129 -6.13 -2.53 -11.04
C LEU A 129 -5.60 -3.20 -12.31
N LEU A 130 -4.34 -3.66 -12.32
CA LEU A 130 -3.74 -4.37 -13.46
C LEU A 130 -4.56 -5.58 -13.89
N SER A 131 -5.10 -6.34 -12.94
CA SER A 131 -5.95 -7.52 -13.23
C SER A 131 -7.27 -7.15 -13.93
N THR A 132 -7.69 -5.88 -13.85
CA THR A 132 -8.97 -5.39 -14.36
C THR A 132 -8.85 -4.70 -15.71
N ILE A 133 -7.68 -4.16 -16.06
CA ILE A 133 -7.48 -3.42 -17.33
C ILE A 133 -7.48 -4.38 -18.52
N ARG A 134 -8.56 -4.36 -19.30
CA ARG A 134 -8.73 -5.21 -20.50
C ARG A 134 -8.83 -4.37 -21.76
N ASP A 135 -8.21 -4.87 -22.81
CA ASP A 135 -8.43 -4.38 -24.17
C ASP A 135 -9.41 -5.37 -24.80
N ILE A 136 -10.59 -4.92 -25.18
CA ILE A 136 -11.62 -5.76 -25.79
C ILE A 136 -12.05 -5.13 -27.11
N ASP A 137 -12.43 -5.96 -28.08
CA ASP A 137 -12.82 -5.50 -29.43
C ASP A 137 -13.99 -4.50 -29.42
N SER A 138 -14.79 -4.49 -28.34
CA SER A 138 -15.93 -3.57 -28.14
C SER A 138 -15.58 -2.24 -27.46
N GLY A 139 -14.30 -2.01 -27.11
CA GLY A 139 -13.82 -0.75 -26.55
C GLY A 139 -12.80 -0.91 -25.43
N ILE A 140 -12.27 0.21 -24.95
CA ILE A 140 -11.23 0.24 -23.92
C ILE A 140 -11.88 0.26 -22.53
N TYR A 141 -11.69 -0.82 -21.76
CA TYR A 141 -12.23 -0.97 -20.40
C TYR A 141 -11.17 -0.57 -19.36
N VAL A 142 -11.04 0.74 -19.14
CA VAL A 142 -10.02 1.32 -18.25
C VAL A 142 -10.68 2.02 -17.07
N PRO A 143 -10.33 1.65 -15.83
CA PRO A 143 -10.81 2.32 -14.63
C PRO A 143 -10.00 3.61 -14.42
N ALA A 144 -10.37 4.67 -15.14
CA ALA A 144 -9.62 5.91 -15.16
C ALA A 144 -9.56 6.60 -13.79
N LEU A 145 -10.66 6.65 -13.04
CA LEU A 145 -10.70 7.27 -11.70
C LEU A 145 -9.76 6.53 -10.75
N SER A 146 -9.76 5.20 -10.83
CA SER A 146 -8.89 4.35 -10.01
C SER A 146 -7.41 4.58 -10.34
N ILE A 147 -7.07 4.78 -11.62
CA ILE A 147 -5.70 5.11 -12.04
C ILE A 147 -5.26 6.49 -11.52
N TYR A 148 -6.12 7.50 -11.51
CA TYR A 148 -5.77 8.79 -10.92
C TYR A 148 -5.59 8.71 -9.41
N LEU A 149 -6.41 7.91 -8.71
CA LEU A 149 -6.18 7.65 -7.30
C LEU A 149 -4.84 6.95 -7.08
N LEU A 150 -4.49 5.97 -7.93
CA LEU A 150 -3.18 5.32 -7.86
C LEU A 150 -2.04 6.34 -7.99
N LEU A 151 -2.12 7.28 -8.93
CA LEU A 151 -1.12 8.34 -9.06
C LEU A 151 -0.99 9.18 -7.78
N LEU A 152 -2.11 9.54 -7.16
CA LEU A 152 -2.12 10.26 -5.89
C LEU A 152 -1.48 9.44 -4.76
N LEU A 153 -1.79 8.14 -4.68
CA LEU A 153 -1.18 7.22 -3.71
C LEU A 153 0.33 7.11 -3.93
N THR A 154 0.80 6.97 -5.16
CA THR A 154 2.23 6.93 -5.51
C THR A 154 2.96 8.20 -5.08
N VAL A 155 2.37 9.38 -5.32
CA VAL A 155 2.93 10.65 -4.86
C VAL A 155 2.95 10.70 -3.32
N GLY A 156 1.88 10.22 -2.67
CA GLY A 156 1.82 10.07 -1.22
C GLY A 156 2.94 9.18 -0.66
N ASP A 157 3.23 8.04 -1.31
CA ASP A 157 4.31 7.14 -0.92
C ASP A 157 5.69 7.80 -1.05
N ILE A 158 5.90 8.64 -2.08
CA ILE A 158 7.14 9.43 -2.20
C ILE A 158 7.28 10.40 -1.02
N PHE A 159 6.20 11.08 -0.61
CA PHE A 159 6.25 11.96 0.56
C PHE A 159 6.48 11.18 1.86
N LEU A 160 5.82 10.03 2.03
CA LEU A 160 6.06 9.14 3.16
C LEU A 160 7.51 8.67 3.20
N PHE A 161 8.10 8.37 2.05
CA PHE A 161 9.51 8.01 1.94
C PHE A 161 10.45 9.15 2.36
N ILE A 162 10.20 10.37 1.88
CA ILE A 162 11.00 11.54 2.28
C ILE A 162 10.89 11.76 3.80
N TYR A 163 9.68 11.67 4.36
CA TYR A 163 9.47 11.80 5.79
C TYR A 163 10.12 10.66 6.58
N PHE A 164 10.10 9.44 6.04
CA PHE A 164 10.80 8.28 6.59
C PHE A 164 12.32 8.48 6.66
N LEU A 165 12.93 9.17 5.69
CA LEU A 165 14.37 9.48 5.73
C LEU A 165 14.73 10.53 6.79
N HIS A 166 13.79 11.40 7.14
CA HIS A 166 14.02 12.44 8.14
C HIS A 166 13.86 11.93 9.59
N TYR A 167 13.20 10.79 9.76
CA TYR A 167 12.81 10.22 11.06
C TYR A 167 13.77 9.12 11.53
#